data_AF-A0A4Y1ZIZ9-F1
#
_entry.id   AF-A0A4Y1ZIZ9-F1
#
_cell.length_a   1.000
_cell.length_b   1.000
_cell.length_c   1.000
_cell.angle_alpha   90.00
_cell.angle_beta   90.00
_cell.angle_gamma   90.00
#
_symmetry.space_group_name_H-M   'P 1'
#
loop_
_entity.id
_entity.type
_entity.pdbx_description
1 polymer ?
#
loop_
_entity_poly.entity_id
_entity_poly.type
_entity_poly.pdbx_seq_one_letter_code
_entity_poly.pdbx_strand_id
1 'polypeptide(L)' 'MSLLNLMNHLKEAFDVTLKIALVGNPNCGKTTMFNDLTGSSQYVGNWPGVTVEKKEGKLKGHKK' A
#
# COMPACT_ATOMS: atom_id res chain seq x y z
N MET A 1 -7.14 18.95 28.18
CA MET A 1 -6.76 18.18 26.96
C MET A 1 -5.34 17.71 27.17
N SER A 2 -5.10 16.41 27.39
CA SER A 2 -3.73 15.95 27.68
C SER A 2 -2.83 16.23 26.47
N LEU A 3 -1.56 16.57 26.71
CA LEU A 3 -0.55 16.73 25.65
C LEU A 3 -0.50 15.52 24.72
N LEU A 4 -0.80 14.32 25.23
CA LEU A 4 -0.90 13.09 24.46
C LEU A 4 -2.00 13.14 23.39
N ASN A 5 -3.19 13.69 23.71
CA ASN A 5 -4.27 13.84 22.73
C ASN A 5 -3.91 14.88 21.66
N LEU A 6 -3.21 15.96 22.03
CA LEU A 6 -2.76 16.97 21.08
C LEU A 6 -1.70 16.39 20.13
N MET A 7 -0.75 15.62 20.66
CA MET A 7 0.28 14.94 19.87
C MET A 7 -0.31 13.89 18.91
N ASN A 8 -1.36 13.16 19.33
CA ASN A 8 -2.03 12.20 18.46
C ASN A 8 -2.79 12.90 17.31
N HIS A 9 -3.46 14.01 17.57
CA HIS A 9 -4.13 14.79 16.53
C HIS A 9 -3.13 15.39 15.52
N LEU A 10 -1.98 15.88 16.00
CA LEU A 10 -0.92 16.39 15.12
C LEU A 10 -0.29 15.28 14.26
N LYS A 11 -0.17 14.05 14.78
CA LYS A 11 0.29 12.89 14.00
C LYS A 11 -0.71 12.44 12.95
N GLU A 12 -2.01 12.40 13.26
CA GLU A 12 -3.06 12.07 12.27
C GLU A 12 -3.15 13.11 11.16
N ALA A 13 -3.02 14.41 11.50
CA ALA A 13 -3.05 15.48 10.52
C ALA A 13 -1.89 15.46 9.51
N PHE A 14 -0.83 14.69 9.79
CA PHE A 14 0.39 14.64 8.95
C PHE A 14 0.68 13.26 8.34
N ASP A 15 -0.24 12.29 8.45
CA ASP A 15 -0.06 10.94 7.88
C ASP A 15 -0.27 10.94 6.35
N VAL A 16 0.73 11.40 5.60
CA VAL A 16 0.71 11.38 4.14
C VAL A 16 0.91 9.96 3.64
N THR A 17 -0.18 9.27 3.30
CA THR A 17 -0.14 7.94 2.69
C THR A 17 0.21 8.06 1.20
N LEU A 18 1.43 7.67 0.82
CA LEU A 18 1.86 7.60 -0.58
C LEU A 18 1.30 6.35 -1.27
N LYS A 19 0.62 6.53 -2.41
CA LYS A 19 0.14 5.44 -3.27
C LYS A 19 1.03 5.35 -4.51
N ILE A 20 1.58 4.17 -4.77
CA ILE A 20 2.50 3.90 -5.88
C ILE A 20 1.88 2.81 -6.75
N ALA A 21 1.89 3.00 -8.07
CA ALA A 21 1.45 2.00 -9.04
C ALA A 21 2.65 1.35 -9.74
N LEU A 22 2.62 0.02 -9.89
CA LEU A 22 3.60 -0.72 -10.68
C LEU A 22 3.04 -1.00 -12.07
N VAL A 23 3.71 -0.47 -13.10
CA VAL A 23 3.27 -0.58 -14.51
C VAL A 23 4.44 -1.09 -15.37
N GLY A 24 4.14 -1.87 -16.41
CA GLY A 24 5.15 -2.36 -17.35
C GLY A 24 4.70 -3.60 -18.12
N ASN A 25 5.48 -3.98 -19.14
CA ASN A 25 5.13 -5.03 -20.09
C ASN A 25 4.98 -6.41 -19.42
N PRO A 26 4.21 -7.34 -20.01
CA PRO A 26 4.14 -8.73 -19.55
C PRO A 26 5.53 -9.32 -19.35
N ASN A 27 5.71 -10.11 -18.29
CA ASN A 27 6.95 -10.81 -17.97
C ASN A 27 8.18 -9.93 -17.59
N CYS A 28 8.03 -8.62 -17.38
CA CYS A 28 9.13 -7.75 -16.90
C CYS A 28 9.41 -7.82 -15.38
N GLY A 29 8.96 -8.87 -14.68
CA GLY A 29 9.26 -9.03 -13.24
C GLY A 29 8.42 -8.17 -12.27
N LYS A 30 7.35 -7.53 -12.73
CA LYS A 30 6.46 -6.70 -11.88
C LYS A 30 5.95 -7.44 -10.65
N THR A 31 5.52 -8.69 -10.82
CA THR A 31 5.01 -9.52 -9.72
C THR A 31 6.10 -9.83 -8.71
N THR A 32 7.33 -10.08 -9.16
CA THR A 32 8.49 -10.29 -8.29
C THR A 32 8.76 -9.06 -7.45
N MET A 33 8.85 -7.89 -8.09
CA MET A 33 9.07 -6.62 -7.38
C MET A 33 7.92 -6.30 -6.40
N PHE A 34 6.67 -6.55 -6.79
CA PHE A 34 5.51 -6.36 -5.92
C PHE A 34 5.58 -7.25 -4.67
N ASN A 35 5.91 -8.53 -4.84
CA ASN A 35 6.02 -9.48 -3.74
C ASN A 35 7.16 -9.13 -2.79
N ASP A 36 8.31 -8.70 -3.32
CA ASP A 36 9.45 -8.28 -2.50
C ASP A 36 9.13 -7.04 -1.68
N LEU A 37 8.40 -6.08 -2.27
CA LEU A 37 7.99 -4.85 -1.61
C LEU A 37 6.86 -5.07 -0.59
N THR A 38 5.90 -5.96 -0.83
CA THR A 38 4.69 -6.09 0.01
C THR A 38 4.71 -7.29 0.95
N GLY A 39 5.50 -8.32 0.66
CA GLY A 39 5.55 -9.57 1.42
C GLY A 39 4.17 -10.21 1.56
N SER A 40 3.82 -10.63 2.79
CA SER A 40 2.55 -11.30 3.08
C SER A 40 1.34 -10.36 3.17
N SER A 41 1.54 -9.04 3.15
CA SER A 41 0.48 -8.03 3.34
C SER A 41 -0.05 -7.51 2.01
N GLN A 42 -0.47 -8.44 1.16
CA GLN A 42 -1.07 -8.17 -0.15
C GLN A 42 -2.52 -8.63 -0.19
N TYR A 43 -3.35 -7.87 -0.88
CA TYR A 43 -4.74 -8.16 -1.18
C TYR A 43 -4.91 -8.37 -2.68
N VAL A 44 -5.60 -9.44 -3.04
CA VAL A 44 -5.93 -9.77 -4.43
C VAL A 44 -7.45 -9.71 -4.57
N GLY A 45 -7.91 -8.87 -5.48
CA GLY A 45 -9.32 -8.77 -5.86
C GLY A 45 -9.47 -8.56 -7.36
N ASN A 46 -10.65 -8.16 -7.78
CA ASN A 46 -10.91 -7.78 -9.16
C ASN A 46 -11.16 -6.27 -9.25
N TRP A 47 -10.84 -5.69 -10.40
CA TRP A 47 -11.25 -4.31 -10.69
C TRP A 47 -12.79 -4.23 -10.79
N PRO A 48 -13.41 -3.10 -10.39
CA PRO A 48 -14.86 -2.95 -10.45
C PRO A 48 -15.39 -3.16 -11.87
N GLY A 49 -16.33 -4.09 -12.03
CA GLY A 49 -17.03 -4.34 -13.29
C GLY A 49 -16.23 -5.12 -14.34
N VAL A 50 -15.04 -5.64 -14.03
CA VAL A 50 -14.24 -6.47 -14.96
C VAL A 50 -13.60 -7.67 -14.23
N THR A 51 -13.18 -8.69 -14.99
CA THR A 51 -12.48 -9.87 -14.46
C THR A 51 -10.96 -9.69 -14.33
N VAL A 52 -10.47 -8.46 -14.54
CA VAL A 52 -9.04 -8.15 -14.43
C VAL A 52 -8.63 -8.17 -12.96
N GLU A 53 -7.59 -8.95 -12.65
CA GLU A 53 -7.01 -9.05 -11.32
C GLU A 53 -6.42 -7.71 -10.87
N LYS A 54 -6.65 -7.36 -9.60
CA LYS A 54 -6.13 -6.20 -8.92
C LYS A 54 -5.34 -6.64 -7.69
N LYS A 55 -4.03 -6.36 -7.69
CA LYS A 55 -3.13 -6.61 -6.56
C LYS A 55 -2.77 -5.30 -5.87
N GLU A 56 -3.07 -5.19 -4.59
CA GLU A 56 -2.73 -4.04 -3.75
C GLU A 56 -2.03 -4.52 -2.48
N GLY A 57 -1.05 -3.78 -2.00
CA GLY A 57 -0.32 -4.16 -0.79
C GLY A 57 0.36 -2.96 -0.15
N LYS A 58 0.65 -3.07 1.14
CA LYS A 58 1.43 -2.07 1.87
C LYS A 58 2.91 -2.44 1.83
N LEU A 59 3.77 -1.44 1.77
CA LEU A 59 5.22 -1.64 1.79
C LEU A 59 5.65 -2.32 3.10
N LYS A 60 6.37 -3.43 2.98
CA LYS A 60 6.90 -4.21 4.11
C LYS A 60 7.88 -3.36 4.90
N GLY A 61 7.74 -3.37 6.24
CA GLY A 61 8.64 -2.63 7.14
C GLY A 61 8.28 -1.15 7.35
N HIS A 62 7.39 -0.58 6.53
CA HIS A 62 6.73 0.69 6.86
C HIS A 62 5.61 0.41 7.88
N LYS A 63 6.00 0.21 9.14
CA LYS A 63 5.07 0.22 10.28
C LYS A 63 4.77 1.68 10.64
N LYS A 64 3.49 1.98 10.89
CA LYS A 64 3.07 3.18 11.62
C LYS A 64 3.71 3.22 13.01
#